data_AF-A0A4Q3TY66-F1
#
_entry.id   AF-A0A4Q3TY66-F1
#
_cell.length_a   1.000
_cell.length_b   1.000
_cell.length_c   1.000
_cell.angle_alpha   90.00
_cell.angle_beta   90.00
_cell.angle_gamma   90.00
#
_symmetry.space_group_name_H-M   'P 1'
#
loop_
_entity.id
_entity.type
_entity.pdbx_description
1 polymer ?
#
loop_
_entity_poly.entity_id
_entity_poly.type
_entity_poly.pdbx_seq_one_letter_code
_entity_poly.pdbx_strand_id
1 'polypeptide(L)' 'MEVRATAKYVRVQPRKVRIIADEVRGKNCGHAAALLFHHTSKGAKSL' A
#
# COMPACT_ATOMS: atom_id res chain seq x y z
N MET A 1 13.56 8.26 -14.32
CA MET A 1 12.14 8.46 -14.69
C MET A 1 11.31 8.06 -13.49
N GLU A 2 10.55 8.99 -12.91
CA GLU A 2 9.71 8.70 -11.73
C GLU A 2 8.24 8.66 -12.14
N VAL A 3 7.51 7.65 -11.66
CA VAL A 3 6.07 7.48 -11.88
C VAL A 3 5.38 7.51 -10.53
N ARG A 4 4.26 8.24 -10.42
CA ARG A 4 3.46 8.34 -9.19
C ARG A 4 1.98 8.15 -9.51
N ALA A 5 1.27 7.40 -8.68
CA ALA A 5 -0.17 7.20 -8.75
C ALA A 5 -0.82 7.67 -7.45
N THR A 6 -2.05 8.19 -7.51
CA THR A 6 -2.79 8.67 -6.32
C THR A 6 -4.21 8.12 -6.32
N ALA A 7 -4.64 7.55 -5.18
CA ALA A 7 -6.02 7.11 -4.96
C ALA A 7 -6.73 8.10 -4.00
N LYS A 8 -7.78 8.76 -4.48
CA LYS A 8 -8.57 9.73 -3.69
C LYS A 8 -9.81 9.05 -3.11
N TYR A 9 -10.29 9.55 -1.95
CA TYR A 9 -11.53 9.11 -1.30
C TYR A 9 -11.59 7.62 -0.90
N VAL A 10 -10.44 7.06 -0.50
CA VAL A 10 -10.36 5.68 -0.02
C VAL A 10 -11.22 5.49 1.23
N ARG A 11 -12.10 4.48 1.20
CA ARG A 11 -13.02 4.12 2.31
C ARG A 11 -12.32 3.31 3.41
N VAL A 12 -11.15 3.78 3.87
CA VAL A 12 -10.36 3.18 4.95
C VAL A 12 -9.79 4.32 5.82
N GLN A 13 -9.73 4.11 7.14
CA GLN A 13 -9.12 5.09 8.04
C GLN A 13 -7.64 5.32 7.67
N PRO A 14 -7.18 6.58 7.55
CA PRO A 14 -5.81 6.89 7.12
C PRO A 14 -4.72 6.20 7.95
N ARG A 15 -4.94 6.05 9.27
CA ARG A 15 -3.98 5.38 10.17
C ARG A 15 -3.70 3.93 9.76
N LYS A 16 -4.72 3.18 9.30
CA LYS A 16 -4.55 1.77 8.89
C LYS A 16 -3.73 1.65 7.61
N VAL A 17 -3.86 2.61 6.69
CA VAL A 17 -3.11 2.63 5.43
C VAL A 17 -1.65 3.06 5.66
N ARG A 18 -1.40 4.03 6.56
CA ARG A 18 -0.04 4.49 6.86
C ARG A 18 0.88 3.39 7.38
N ILE A 19 0.38 2.54 8.29
CA ILE A 19 1.14 1.41 8.83
C ILE A 19 1.66 0.50 7.70
N ILE A 20 0.80 0.18 6.73
CA ILE A 20 1.14 -0.69 5.60
C ILE A 20 2.06 0.05 4.62
N ALA A 21 1.81 1.33 4.39
CA ALA A 21 2.64 2.16 3.51
C ALA A 21 4.08 2.30 4.03
N ASP A 22 4.28 2.36 5.34
CA ASP A 22 5.61 2.36 5.96
C ASP A 22 6.29 0.98 5.81
N GLU A 23 5.52 -0.12 5.86
CA GLU A 23 6.04 -1.47 5.67
C GLU A 23 6.54 -1.72 4.23
N VAL A 24 5.90 -1.16 3.21
CA VAL A 24 6.30 -1.36 1.80
C VAL A 24 7.29 -0.32 1.28
N ARG A 25 7.54 0.76 2.02
CA ARG A 25 8.44 1.84 1.61
C ARG A 25 9.87 1.33 1.42
N GLY A 26 10.46 1.60 0.25
CA GLY A 26 11.83 1.22 -0.07
C GLY A 26 12.03 -0.26 -0.46
N LYS A 27 10.98 -1.09 -0.47
CA LYS A 27 11.04 -2.46 -0.98
C LYS A 27 11.00 -2.47 -2.51
N ASN A 28 11.55 -3.53 -3.12
CA ASN A 28 11.43 -3.77 -4.55
C ASN A 28 9.96 -3.91 -4.95
N CYS A 29 9.56 -3.33 -6.09
CA CYS A 29 8.18 -3.33 -6.59
C CYS A 29 7.55 -4.74 -6.62
N GLY A 30 8.28 -5.76 -7.09
CA GLY A 30 7.75 -7.12 -7.18
C GLY A 30 7.47 -7.73 -5.79
N HIS A 31 8.37 -7.48 -4.84
CA HIS A 31 8.22 -7.95 -3.46
C HIS A 31 7.12 -7.18 -2.72
N ALA A 32 7.02 -5.86 -2.93
CA ALA A 32 5.96 -5.03 -2.36
C ALA A 32 4.57 -5.46 -2.87
N ALA A 33 4.44 -5.78 -4.17
CA ALA A 33 3.20 -6.28 -4.74
C ALA A 33 2.78 -7.63 -4.14
N ALA A 34 3.72 -8.58 -4.02
CA ALA A 34 3.45 -9.87 -3.39
C ALA A 34 3.02 -9.70 -1.92
N LEU A 35 3.69 -8.83 -1.16
CA LEU A 35 3.36 -8.56 0.23
C LEU A 35 1.94 -7.98 0.37
N LEU A 36 1.58 -6.98 -0.43
CA LEU A 36 0.24 -6.39 -0.42
C LEU A 36 -0.85 -7.42 -0.81
N PHE A 37 -0.56 -8.30 -1.77
CA PHE A 37 -1.50 -9.32 -2.24
C PHE A 37 -1.82 -10.36 -1.16
N HIS A 38 -0.81 -10.79 -0.39
CA HIS A 38 -0.98 -11.78 0.69
C HIS A 38 -1.28 -11.15 2.06
N HIS A 39 -1.43 -9.83 2.13
CA HIS A 39 -1.70 -9.13 3.38
C HIS A 39 -3.17 -9.30 3.81
N THR A 40 -3.40 -9.64 5.08
CA THR A 40 -4.74 -9.91 5.61
C THR A 40 -5.59 -8.66 5.87
N SER A 41 -4.97 -7.49 5.95
CA SER A 41 -5.68 -6.25 6.26
C SER A 41 -6.43 -5.68 5.05
N LYS A 42 -7.62 -5.13 5.31
CA LYS A 42 -8.43 -4.41 4.30
C LYS A 42 -7.71 -3.21 3.68
N GLY A 43 -6.77 -2.60 4.40
CA GLY A 43 -6.02 -1.42 3.93
C GLY A 43 -5.01 -1.75 2.84
N ALA A 44 -4.55 -3.00 2.74
CA ALA A 44 -3.61 -3.41 1.70
C ALA A 44 -4.28 -3.41 0.31
N LYS A 45 -5.58 -3.71 0.22
CA LYS A 45 -6.35 -3.66 -1.03
C LYS A 45 -6.53 -2.25 -1.61
N SER A 46 -6.25 -1.21 -0.83
CA SER A 46 -6.35 0.18 -1.27
C SER A 46 -5.02 0.79 -1.71
N LEU A 47 -3.92 0.03 -1.60
CA LEU A 47 -2.57 0.37 -2.03
C LEU A 47 -2.21 -0.48 -3.24
#